data_AF-A0A3B8QAR4-F1
#
_entry.id   AF-A0A3B8QAR4-F1
#
_cell.length_a   1.000
_cell.length_b   1.000
_cell.length_c   1.000
_cell.angle_alpha   90.00
_cell.angle_beta   90.00
_cell.angle_gamma   90.00
#
_symmetry.space_group_name_H-M   'P 1'
#
loop_
_entity.id
_entity.type
_entity.pdbx_description
1 polymer ?
#
loop_
_entity_poly.entity_id
_entity_poly.type
_entity_poly.pdbx_seq_one_letter_code
_entity_poly.pdbx_strand_id
1 'polypeptide(L)'
;MVSRIRSWCALLSWTAGFSGGLVVMALTQAIAGEFKLSPAAPSMDRWVYAYGDFLGDRQSAPTFASFDPRFDSRDGQFLTGWDTAALVATNAGPANYLIRRARLTVTIAADNAFYYDPTFDSFHTYDTNLAGYTPDLDTGRPAELYGAAFRNGFTDSSFAESSPFGPLNPINSGNISIGTRNAFAAMFGPDGQLLDVANNVGQHNSQWTNAPFEVRPWAIGLTTNTPPGELVPVDAAFTFQLDLTDPLIVGYLQRALDSGRLRLFITSLSPSAQAGGGGTGAYPSWATRENVLSAPPHLELDGTLVGPDDTDSDGLPDDWERYYFNNLTPGAADDSDQDGQSNGDELAAGTDPTLSSSVLRIHDAQYDADGNVTLRFGIAPSRAYRIERSIDLKEWHPAQGILSYPAVGEGEFVEQRINVPPSTPPQAFYRVQAE
;
A
#
# COMPACT_ATOMS: atom_id res chain seq x y z
N MET A 1 49.80 -3.49 27.37
CA MET A 1 50.22 -2.47 26.39
C MET A 1 48.95 -1.88 25.80
N VAL A 2 48.49 -0.72 26.29
CA VAL A 2 48.60 0.61 25.63
C VAL A 2 47.85 0.56 24.28
N SER A 3 46.79 1.31 23.97
CA SER A 3 46.36 2.68 24.30
C SER A 3 44.91 2.85 23.80
N ARG A 4 43.95 3.33 24.61
CA ARG A 4 43.24 4.66 24.53
C ARG A 4 42.85 5.10 23.10
N ILE A 5 41.61 5.52 22.86
CA ILE A 5 41.14 6.90 23.13
C ILE A 5 39.70 6.92 23.69
N ARG A 6 39.57 7.45 24.92
CA ARG A 6 38.36 8.12 25.42
C ARG A 6 38.55 9.61 25.15
N SER A 7 37.57 10.27 24.54
CA SER A 7 37.52 11.74 24.48
C SER A 7 36.33 12.21 25.30
N TRP A 8 36.64 12.78 26.46
CA TRP A 8 35.80 13.72 27.19
C TRP A 8 36.36 15.11 26.92
N CYS A 9 35.51 16.09 26.62
CA CYS A 9 35.90 17.50 26.60
C CYS A 9 34.93 18.29 27.48
N ALA A 10 35.47 19.09 28.39
CA ALA A 10 34.74 19.88 29.38
C ALA A 10 34.92 21.38 29.12
N LEU A 11 33.79 22.10 29.23
CA LEU A 11 33.58 23.47 29.72
C LEU A 11 34.40 24.66 29.18
N LEU A 12 33.66 25.59 28.56
CA LEU A 12 33.91 27.02 28.60
C LEU A 12 32.68 27.72 29.19
N SER A 13 32.90 28.39 30.32
CA SER A 13 31.91 29.14 31.10
C SER A 13 31.69 30.55 30.54
N TRP A 14 30.43 30.94 30.34
CA TRP A 14 30.00 32.34 30.38
C TRP A 14 28.72 32.42 31.21
N THR A 15 28.79 33.15 32.33
CA THR A 15 27.67 33.46 33.20
C THR A 15 26.86 34.61 32.60
N ALA A 16 25.62 34.33 32.21
CA ALA A 16 24.57 35.34 32.10
C ALA A 16 23.28 34.72 32.64
N GLY A 17 22.81 35.23 33.77
CA GLY A 17 21.61 34.74 34.44
C GLY A 17 20.37 35.03 33.61
N PHE A 18 19.61 33.98 33.30
CA PHE A 18 18.20 34.06 32.99
C PHE A 18 17.50 32.89 33.68
N SER A 19 16.59 33.23 34.58
CA SER A 19 15.59 32.34 35.15
C SER A 19 14.67 31.86 34.02
N GLY A 20 14.84 30.61 33.60
CA GLY A 20 13.99 29.93 32.62
C GLY A 20 13.74 28.52 33.11
N GLY A 21 12.46 28.14 33.24
CA GLY A 21 12.04 26.88 33.82
C GLY A 21 12.70 25.67 33.17
N LEU A 22 13.02 24.68 34.00
CA LEU A 22 13.46 23.37 33.55
C LEU A 22 12.27 22.71 32.83
N VAL A 23 12.18 22.89 31.51
CA VAL A 23 11.32 22.02 30.68
C VAL A 23 12.03 20.67 30.67
N VAL A 24 11.54 19.76 31.51
CA VAL A 24 11.81 18.33 31.34
C VAL A 24 11.09 17.94 30.05
N MET A 25 11.79 18.01 28.92
CA MET A 25 11.38 17.23 27.76
C MET A 25 11.56 15.78 28.16
N ALA A 26 10.46 15.13 28.53
CA ALA A 26 10.38 13.70 28.49
C ALA A 26 10.61 13.29 27.03
N LEU A 27 11.85 12.93 26.71
CA LEU A 27 12.11 12.07 25.57
C LEU A 27 11.42 10.74 25.93
N THR A 28 10.19 10.57 25.49
CA THR A 28 9.57 9.25 25.42
C THR A 28 10.44 8.46 24.45
N GLN A 29 11.36 7.66 24.99
CA GLN A 29 11.96 6.57 24.24
C GLN A 29 10.82 5.72 23.70
N ALA A 30 10.95 5.32 22.43
CA ALA A 30 10.04 4.41 21.76
C ALA A 30 9.77 3.22 22.69
N ILE A 31 8.51 2.98 23.02
CA ILE A 31 8.14 1.73 23.67
C ILE A 31 7.94 0.77 22.50
N ALA A 32 8.97 -0.02 22.20
CA ALA A 32 8.82 -1.22 21.40
C ALA A 32 7.80 -2.18 22.06
N GLY A 33 7.27 -3.12 21.29
CA GLY A 33 6.23 -4.05 21.70
C GLY A 33 4.89 -3.83 20.98
N GLU A 34 3.83 -4.41 21.55
CA GLU A 34 2.51 -4.41 20.92
C GLU A 34 1.89 -3.01 20.85
N PHE A 35 1.25 -2.71 19.72
CA PHE A 35 0.47 -1.50 19.53
C PHE A 35 -0.93 -1.82 19.02
N LYS A 36 -1.89 -0.96 19.39
CA LYS A 36 -3.26 -0.98 18.86
C LYS A 36 -3.72 0.43 18.56
N LEU A 37 -3.96 0.71 17.29
CA LEU A 37 -4.49 1.96 16.78
C LEU A 37 -5.96 1.80 16.50
N SER A 38 -6.76 2.64 17.16
CA SER A 38 -8.20 2.74 16.96
C SER A 38 -8.63 4.19 17.23
N PRO A 39 -8.11 5.16 16.44
CA PRO A 39 -8.46 6.57 16.62
C PRO A 39 -9.96 6.79 16.39
N ALA A 40 -10.53 7.77 17.10
CA ALA A 40 -11.96 8.05 17.06
C ALA A 40 -12.46 8.53 15.68
N ALA A 41 -11.58 9.12 14.87
CA ALA A 41 -11.85 9.68 13.55
C ALA A 41 -10.52 9.78 12.77
N PRO A 42 -10.55 9.99 11.44
CA PRO A 42 -9.34 10.28 10.68
C PRO A 42 -8.75 11.65 11.06
N SER A 43 -7.42 11.76 10.99
CA SER A 43 -6.72 13.04 11.11
C SER A 43 -7.01 13.95 9.93
N MET A 44 -7.27 13.35 8.77
CA MET A 44 -7.79 14.02 7.60
C MET A 44 -8.68 13.11 6.76
N ASP A 45 -9.70 13.65 6.12
CA ASP A 45 -10.37 13.00 5.01
C ASP A 45 -10.79 14.02 3.95
N ARG A 46 -11.00 13.54 2.73
CA ARG A 46 -11.28 14.45 1.62
C ARG A 46 -12.00 13.76 0.48
N TRP A 47 -13.07 14.40 0.03
CA TRP A 47 -13.62 14.10 -1.29
C TRP A 47 -12.73 14.71 -2.39
N VAL A 48 -12.03 13.84 -3.12
CA VAL A 48 -11.12 14.22 -4.21
C VAL A 48 -11.87 14.18 -5.52
N TYR A 49 -12.38 15.35 -5.94
CA TYR A 49 -13.11 15.54 -7.18
C TYR A 49 -12.79 16.92 -7.78
N ALA A 50 -12.72 17.02 -9.11
CA ALA A 50 -12.32 18.25 -9.81
C ALA A 50 -13.21 19.46 -9.50
N TYR A 51 -14.49 19.21 -9.21
CA TYR A 51 -15.47 20.22 -8.79
C TYR A 51 -15.93 20.01 -7.34
N GLY A 52 -15.12 19.32 -6.55
CA GLY A 52 -15.32 19.16 -5.12
C GLY A 52 -14.96 20.41 -4.33
N ASP A 53 -15.17 20.34 -3.02
CA ASP A 53 -14.68 21.37 -2.10
C ASP A 53 -13.16 21.28 -1.93
N PHE A 54 -12.56 22.43 -1.61
CA PHE A 54 -11.12 22.55 -1.37
C PHE A 54 -10.81 22.81 0.11
N LEU A 55 -11.80 22.71 1.00
CA LEU A 55 -11.61 22.89 2.43
C LEU A 55 -11.51 21.56 3.17
N GLY A 56 -12.07 20.48 2.58
CA GLY A 56 -12.16 19.18 3.24
C GLY A 56 -13.08 19.23 4.46
N ASP A 57 -14.17 19.99 4.35
CA ASP A 57 -15.15 20.18 5.42
C ASP A 57 -16.54 19.64 5.04
N ARG A 58 -16.61 18.94 3.90
CA ARG A 58 -17.85 18.35 3.40
C ARG A 58 -18.26 17.17 4.26
N GLN A 59 -19.55 17.05 4.57
CA GLN A 59 -20.10 15.98 5.41
C GLN A 59 -20.23 14.60 4.72
N SER A 60 -19.99 14.55 3.41
CA SER A 60 -20.03 13.30 2.66
C SER A 60 -19.10 13.31 1.45
N ALA A 61 -18.54 12.15 1.13
CA ALA A 61 -17.65 11.95 0.00
C ALA A 61 -18.23 10.89 -0.95
N PRO A 62 -18.85 11.28 -2.07
CA PRO A 62 -19.28 10.34 -3.10
C PRO A 62 -18.11 9.72 -3.88
N THR A 63 -18.17 8.43 -4.17
CA THR A 63 -17.23 7.78 -5.11
C THR A 63 -17.99 7.24 -6.30
N PHE A 64 -17.53 7.55 -7.51
CA PHE A 64 -18.28 7.22 -8.73
C PHE A 64 -17.38 7.26 -9.97
N ALA A 65 -17.88 6.63 -11.03
CA ALA A 65 -17.32 6.69 -12.36
C ALA A 65 -17.84 7.85 -13.21
N SER A 66 -16.99 8.31 -14.12
CA SER A 66 -17.37 9.11 -15.29
C SER A 66 -16.90 8.41 -16.56
N PHE A 67 -17.83 8.11 -17.47
CA PHE A 67 -17.50 7.63 -18.81
C PHE A 67 -17.51 8.75 -19.86
N ASP A 68 -17.56 10.01 -19.40
CA ASP A 68 -17.26 11.15 -20.25
C ASP A 68 -15.74 11.18 -20.49
N PRO A 69 -15.29 11.18 -21.76
CA PRO A 69 -13.89 11.00 -22.10
C PRO A 69 -13.02 12.22 -21.79
N ARG A 70 -13.53 13.21 -21.04
CA ARG A 70 -12.80 14.39 -20.57
C ARG A 70 -12.39 14.28 -19.10
N PHE A 71 -12.91 13.30 -18.36
CA PHE A 71 -12.67 13.08 -16.93
C PHE A 71 -12.01 11.72 -16.68
N ASP A 72 -11.42 11.55 -15.50
CA ASP A 72 -10.93 10.25 -15.07
C ASP A 72 -12.10 9.25 -14.97
N SER A 73 -11.86 7.99 -15.34
CA SER A 73 -12.91 6.97 -15.26
C SER A 73 -13.41 6.79 -13.83
N ARG A 74 -12.50 6.76 -12.86
CA ARG A 74 -12.77 6.86 -11.41
C ARG A 74 -12.67 8.33 -11.02
N ASP A 75 -13.74 9.07 -11.25
CA ASP A 75 -13.76 10.53 -11.19
C ASP A 75 -13.81 11.03 -9.72
N GLY A 76 -14.79 10.56 -8.95
CA GLY A 76 -14.91 10.83 -7.52
C GLY A 76 -14.16 9.80 -6.68
N GLN A 77 -13.19 10.24 -5.86
CA GLN A 77 -12.44 9.40 -4.94
C GLN A 77 -12.52 9.94 -3.50
N PHE A 78 -12.42 9.07 -2.50
CA PHE A 78 -12.46 9.45 -1.09
C PHE A 78 -11.14 9.11 -0.40
N LEU A 79 -10.36 10.15 -0.10
CA LEU A 79 -9.12 10.03 0.67
C LEU A 79 -9.45 9.99 2.16
N THR A 80 -8.85 9.06 2.88
CA THR A 80 -8.84 9.01 4.35
C THR A 80 -7.40 8.93 4.85
N GLY A 81 -7.12 9.54 5.99
CA GLY A 81 -5.75 9.67 6.50
C GLY A 81 -5.66 9.74 8.01
N TRP A 82 -4.65 9.08 8.56
CA TRP A 82 -4.33 9.06 9.98
C TRP A 82 -2.87 9.44 10.20
N ASP A 83 -2.65 10.37 11.11
CA ASP A 83 -1.32 10.69 11.63
C ASP A 83 -1.06 9.77 12.83
N THR A 84 -0.20 8.78 12.63
CA THR A 84 0.06 7.70 13.58
C THR A 84 1.25 7.99 14.50
N ALA A 85 2.03 9.05 14.23
CA ALA A 85 3.25 9.37 14.96
C ALA A 85 3.07 9.60 16.47
N ALA A 86 1.88 10.03 16.90
CA ALA A 86 1.56 10.20 18.32
C ALA A 86 1.11 8.89 19.00
N LEU A 87 0.86 7.83 18.22
CA LEU A 87 0.26 6.58 18.67
C LEU A 87 1.23 5.40 18.58
N VAL A 88 2.14 5.40 17.60
CA VAL A 88 3.24 4.43 17.45
C VAL A 88 4.53 5.22 17.20
N ALA A 89 5.64 4.77 17.77
CA ALA A 89 6.93 5.36 17.49
C ALA A 89 7.28 5.23 15.99
N THR A 90 7.91 6.27 15.44
CA THR A 90 8.28 6.39 14.03
C THR A 90 9.79 6.24 13.84
N ASN A 91 10.26 6.05 12.61
CA ASN A 91 11.68 5.93 12.22
C ASN A 91 12.42 4.75 12.88
N ALA A 92 11.71 3.65 13.14
CA ALA A 92 12.30 2.39 13.58
C ALA A 92 12.80 1.53 12.41
N GLY A 93 12.48 1.89 11.17
CA GLY A 93 12.71 1.06 9.98
C GLY A 93 11.44 0.28 9.64
N PRO A 94 10.92 0.35 8.40
CA PRO A 94 9.63 -0.26 8.04
C PRO A 94 9.52 -1.76 8.35
N ALA A 95 10.58 -2.53 8.17
CA ALA A 95 10.58 -3.97 8.44
C ALA A 95 10.35 -4.33 9.93
N ASN A 96 10.51 -3.37 10.85
CA ASN A 96 10.32 -3.60 12.29
C ASN A 96 8.87 -3.44 12.75
N TYR A 97 7.93 -3.08 11.86
CA TYR A 97 6.51 -3.02 12.20
C TYR A 97 5.83 -4.30 11.71
N LEU A 98 5.64 -5.27 12.60
CA LEU A 98 4.91 -6.50 12.30
C LEU A 98 3.41 -6.21 12.37
N ILE A 99 2.66 -6.47 11.30
CA ILE A 99 1.25 -6.08 11.17
C ILE A 99 0.36 -7.30 11.34
N ARG A 100 -0.53 -7.26 12.32
CA ARG A 100 -1.47 -8.35 12.61
C ARG A 100 -2.85 -8.10 12.02
N ARG A 101 -3.29 -6.84 12.00
CA ARG A 101 -4.59 -6.45 11.47
C ARG A 101 -4.55 -5.04 10.92
N ALA A 102 -5.16 -4.84 9.76
CA ALA A 102 -5.44 -3.53 9.19
C ALA A 102 -6.85 -3.53 8.61
N ARG A 103 -7.76 -2.75 9.22
CA ARG A 103 -9.17 -2.71 8.87
C ARG A 103 -9.69 -1.28 8.86
N LEU A 104 -10.33 -0.89 7.76
CA LEU A 104 -11.04 0.38 7.66
C LEU A 104 -12.54 0.13 7.64
N THR A 105 -13.29 0.82 8.49
CA THR A 105 -14.75 0.87 8.44
C THR A 105 -15.21 2.27 8.04
N VAL A 106 -16.12 2.37 7.08
CA VAL A 106 -16.76 3.62 6.66
C VAL A 106 -18.27 3.45 6.58
N THR A 107 -18.99 4.55 6.76
CA THR A 107 -20.45 4.55 6.89
C THR A 107 -21.10 5.19 5.68
N ILE A 108 -22.23 4.66 5.22
CA ILE A 108 -23.04 5.28 4.16
C ILE A 108 -23.78 6.51 4.68
N ALA A 109 -23.65 7.62 3.96
CA ALA A 109 -24.30 8.90 4.26
C ALA A 109 -25.53 9.21 3.40
N ALA A 110 -25.81 8.42 2.37
CA ALA A 110 -26.96 8.60 1.48
C ALA A 110 -27.81 7.33 1.41
N ASP A 111 -29.11 7.48 1.71
CA ASP A 111 -30.03 6.34 1.80
C ASP A 111 -30.38 5.77 0.43
N ASN A 112 -30.25 4.44 0.28
CA ASN A 112 -30.70 3.66 -0.88
C ASN A 112 -30.18 4.19 -2.23
N ALA A 113 -28.97 4.74 -2.24
CA ALA A 113 -28.38 5.37 -3.43
C ALA A 113 -27.75 4.38 -4.42
N PHE A 114 -27.37 3.17 -3.98
CA PHE A 114 -26.67 2.19 -4.81
C PHE A 114 -26.98 0.75 -4.34
N TYR A 115 -26.70 -0.22 -5.22
CA TYR A 115 -26.84 -1.65 -4.91
C TYR A 115 -25.55 -2.21 -4.32
N TYR A 116 -25.68 -3.05 -3.30
CA TYR A 116 -24.54 -3.70 -2.67
C TYR A 116 -23.94 -4.78 -3.57
N ASP A 117 -22.67 -4.63 -3.88
CA ASP A 117 -21.87 -5.62 -4.57
C ASP A 117 -20.63 -5.98 -3.73
N PRO A 118 -20.52 -7.23 -3.24
CA PRO A 118 -19.38 -7.73 -2.49
C PRO A 118 -18.29 -8.38 -3.36
N THR A 119 -18.46 -8.43 -4.69
CA THR A 119 -17.60 -9.21 -5.57
C THR A 119 -16.63 -8.34 -6.35
N PHE A 120 -15.62 -8.99 -6.93
CA PHE A 120 -14.63 -8.31 -7.74
C PHE A 120 -15.14 -8.19 -9.18
N ASP A 121 -15.11 -6.96 -9.70
CA ASP A 121 -15.43 -6.66 -11.08
C ASP A 121 -14.16 -6.38 -11.92
N SER A 122 -13.93 -7.21 -12.92
CA SER A 122 -12.88 -6.97 -13.91
C SER A 122 -13.16 -5.71 -14.72
N PHE A 123 -12.12 -4.97 -15.11
CA PHE A 123 -12.28 -3.81 -16.01
C PHE A 123 -13.03 -4.13 -17.32
N HIS A 124 -13.05 -5.41 -17.74
CA HIS A 124 -13.79 -5.89 -18.90
C HIS A 124 -15.32 -5.80 -18.80
N THR A 125 -15.89 -5.53 -17.61
CA THR A 125 -17.34 -5.48 -17.40
C THR A 125 -17.95 -4.07 -17.50
N TYR A 126 -17.13 -3.04 -17.68
CA TYR A 126 -17.55 -1.65 -17.55
C TYR A 126 -17.87 -0.93 -18.86
N ASP A 127 -17.16 -1.24 -19.94
CA ASP A 127 -17.37 -0.62 -21.25
C ASP A 127 -17.73 -1.66 -22.32
N THR A 128 -18.95 -1.59 -22.82
CA THR A 128 -19.45 -2.50 -23.86
C THR A 128 -18.72 -2.38 -25.20
N ASN A 129 -18.01 -1.27 -25.44
CA ASN A 129 -17.22 -1.06 -26.66
C ASN A 129 -15.78 -1.57 -26.53
N LEU A 130 -15.37 -1.98 -25.33
CA LEU A 130 -14.03 -2.50 -25.07
C LEU A 130 -13.83 -3.85 -25.76
N ALA A 131 -12.68 -4.01 -26.40
CA ALA A 131 -12.28 -5.31 -26.94
C ALA A 131 -12.15 -6.34 -25.80
N GLY A 132 -12.86 -7.46 -25.92
CA GLY A 132 -12.91 -8.46 -24.85
C GLY A 132 -13.92 -8.16 -23.74
N TYR A 133 -14.87 -7.24 -23.97
CA TYR A 133 -15.98 -7.02 -23.04
C TYR A 133 -16.69 -8.32 -22.65
N THR A 134 -16.97 -8.45 -21.35
CA THR A 134 -17.79 -9.51 -20.77
C THR A 134 -18.89 -8.88 -19.92
N PRO A 135 -20.15 -9.31 -20.05
CA PRO A 135 -21.21 -8.81 -19.18
C PRO A 135 -20.89 -9.03 -17.71
N ASP A 136 -21.20 -8.03 -16.90
CA ASP A 136 -21.32 -8.20 -15.46
C ASP A 136 -22.45 -9.20 -15.14
N LEU A 137 -22.18 -10.09 -14.18
CA LEU A 137 -23.06 -11.20 -13.83
C LEU A 137 -23.81 -10.99 -12.51
N ASP A 138 -23.42 -10.00 -11.70
CA ASP A 138 -24.14 -9.63 -10.50
C ASP A 138 -24.64 -8.18 -10.57
N THR A 139 -25.22 -7.70 -9.46
CA THR A 139 -25.92 -6.41 -9.42
C THR A 139 -25.18 -5.45 -8.51
N GLY A 140 -24.75 -4.34 -9.09
CA GLY A 140 -24.08 -3.26 -8.38
C GLY A 140 -22.75 -2.96 -9.04
N ARG A 141 -21.85 -2.34 -8.28
CA ARG A 141 -20.41 -2.21 -8.57
C ARG A 141 -19.68 -2.17 -7.23
N PRO A 142 -18.49 -2.75 -7.10
CA PRO A 142 -17.84 -2.83 -5.81
C PRO A 142 -17.36 -1.46 -5.33
N ALA A 143 -17.42 -1.28 -4.01
CA ALA A 143 -16.63 -0.28 -3.33
C ALA A 143 -15.25 -0.87 -3.05
N GLU A 144 -14.19 -0.15 -3.40
CA GLU A 144 -12.84 -0.68 -3.43
C GLU A 144 -11.87 0.21 -2.64
N LEU A 145 -10.93 -0.40 -1.94
CA LEU A 145 -9.87 0.27 -1.17
C LEU A 145 -8.51 0.14 -1.87
N TYR A 146 -7.75 1.24 -1.83
CA TYR A 146 -6.40 1.34 -2.38
C TYR A 146 -5.47 2.13 -1.46
N GLY A 147 -4.18 2.03 -1.72
CA GLY A 147 -3.20 2.97 -1.18
C GLY A 147 -3.36 4.37 -1.79
N ALA A 148 -2.69 5.34 -1.17
CA ALA A 148 -2.55 6.67 -1.74
C ALA A 148 -1.15 6.88 -2.34
N ALA A 149 -1.13 7.48 -3.52
CA ALA A 149 0.08 8.06 -4.11
C ALA A 149 -0.16 9.53 -4.47
N PHE A 150 0.94 10.24 -4.73
CA PHE A 150 0.94 11.68 -4.92
C PHE A 150 1.77 12.07 -6.14
N ARG A 151 1.41 13.20 -6.78
CA ARG A 151 2.11 13.75 -7.95
C ARG A 151 2.20 15.26 -7.87
N ASN A 152 2.84 15.88 -8.87
CA ASN A 152 3.03 17.33 -8.98
C ASN A 152 3.78 17.94 -7.77
N GLY A 153 4.75 17.19 -7.21
CA GLY A 153 5.55 17.61 -6.06
C GLY A 153 4.89 17.41 -4.69
N PHE A 154 3.66 16.90 -4.65
CA PHE A 154 3.05 16.48 -3.39
C PHE A 154 3.59 15.13 -2.91
N THR A 155 3.51 14.95 -1.60
CA THR A 155 3.88 13.76 -0.84
C THR A 155 2.79 13.54 0.22
N ASP A 156 2.85 12.40 0.91
CA ASP A 156 2.00 12.08 2.07
C ASP A 156 2.07 13.14 3.19
N SER A 157 3.20 13.84 3.30
CA SER A 157 3.49 14.88 4.30
C SER A 157 3.11 16.28 3.87
N SER A 158 3.03 16.56 2.56
CA SER A 158 2.76 17.90 2.05
C SER A 158 1.33 18.07 1.52
N PHE A 159 0.63 16.97 1.23
CA PHE A 159 -0.76 17.03 0.81
C PHE A 159 -1.68 17.19 2.03
N ALA A 160 -2.46 18.28 2.05
CA ALA A 160 -3.45 18.58 3.07
C ALA A 160 -4.86 18.50 2.48
N GLU A 161 -5.88 18.47 3.34
CA GLU A 161 -7.29 18.57 2.94
C GLU A 161 -7.55 19.81 2.09
N SER A 162 -6.85 20.90 2.41
CA SER A 162 -6.95 22.16 1.70
C SER A 162 -6.10 22.27 0.42
N SER A 163 -5.35 21.22 0.06
CA SER A 163 -4.51 21.24 -1.14
C SER A 163 -5.37 21.39 -2.40
N PRO A 164 -4.84 21.91 -3.52
CA PRO A 164 -5.59 21.90 -4.78
C PRO A 164 -5.83 20.46 -5.25
N PHE A 165 -6.97 20.23 -5.93
CA PHE A 165 -7.23 18.95 -6.62
C PHE A 165 -6.08 18.59 -7.57
N GLY A 166 -5.69 19.53 -8.43
CA GLY A 166 -4.73 19.36 -9.52
C GLY A 166 -4.95 20.41 -10.60
N PRO A 167 -4.09 20.49 -11.62
CA PRO A 167 -4.33 21.35 -12.78
C PRO A 167 -5.62 20.98 -13.50
N LEU A 168 -6.48 21.96 -13.80
CA LEU A 168 -7.70 21.75 -14.58
C LEU A 168 -7.62 22.51 -15.90
N ASN A 169 -8.00 21.85 -16.99
CA ASN A 169 -8.15 22.50 -18.29
C ASN A 169 -9.52 23.19 -18.41
N PRO A 170 -9.69 24.11 -19.36
CA PRO A 170 -10.98 24.74 -19.65
C PRO A 170 -12.08 23.70 -19.91
N ILE A 171 -13.32 24.00 -19.52
CA ILE A 171 -14.47 23.08 -19.62
C ILE A 171 -14.81 22.64 -21.07
N ASN A 172 -14.34 23.40 -22.06
CA ASN A 172 -14.49 23.09 -23.48
C ASN A 172 -13.31 22.29 -24.06
N SER A 173 -12.36 21.84 -23.23
CA SER A 173 -11.24 20.98 -23.61
C SER A 173 -11.69 19.53 -23.82
N GLY A 174 -10.98 18.81 -24.70
CA GLY A 174 -11.12 17.36 -24.89
C GLY A 174 -10.56 16.53 -23.73
N ASN A 175 -9.80 17.15 -22.83
CA ASN A 175 -9.37 16.60 -21.55
C ASN A 175 -9.49 17.72 -20.50
N ILE A 176 -10.36 17.55 -19.51
CA ILE A 176 -10.58 18.52 -18.44
C ILE A 176 -9.67 18.20 -17.25
N SER A 177 -9.65 16.95 -16.79
CA SER A 177 -8.97 16.57 -15.54
C SER A 177 -8.30 15.20 -15.56
N ILE A 178 -8.18 14.55 -16.72
CA ILE A 178 -7.63 13.19 -16.80
C ILE A 178 -6.18 13.15 -16.30
N GLY A 179 -5.92 12.34 -15.29
CA GLY A 179 -4.60 12.12 -14.72
C GLY A 179 -4.02 13.34 -14.02
N THR A 180 -4.83 14.34 -13.68
CA THR A 180 -4.33 15.62 -13.15
C THR A 180 -4.31 15.70 -11.62
N ARG A 181 -5.06 14.84 -10.91
CA ARG A 181 -5.21 14.93 -9.46
C ARG A 181 -3.88 14.72 -8.71
N ASN A 182 -3.64 15.53 -7.69
CA ASN A 182 -2.41 15.57 -6.91
C ASN A 182 -2.27 14.40 -5.93
N ALA A 183 -3.39 13.90 -5.40
CA ALA A 183 -3.46 12.69 -4.59
C ALA A 183 -4.45 11.74 -5.24
N PHE A 184 -4.12 10.46 -5.34
CA PHE A 184 -4.90 9.48 -6.09
C PHE A 184 -4.84 8.09 -5.46
N ALA A 185 -5.93 7.33 -5.66
CA ALA A 185 -5.97 5.90 -5.42
C ALA A 185 -4.90 5.20 -6.27
N ALA A 186 -4.11 4.33 -5.64
CA ALA A 186 -3.04 3.62 -6.31
C ALA A 186 -2.91 2.17 -5.84
N MET A 187 -2.57 1.30 -6.78
CA MET A 187 -2.18 -0.09 -6.50
C MET A 187 -0.70 -0.28 -6.86
N PHE A 188 -0.09 -1.38 -6.42
CA PHE A 188 1.23 -1.75 -6.94
C PHE A 188 1.13 -2.26 -8.38
N GLY A 189 1.89 -1.66 -9.27
CA GLY A 189 2.10 -2.14 -10.62
C GLY A 189 3.12 -3.29 -10.67
N PRO A 190 3.31 -3.90 -11.84
CA PRO A 190 4.26 -5.00 -12.02
C PRO A 190 5.72 -4.59 -11.80
N ASP A 191 6.06 -3.30 -11.74
CA ASP A 191 7.39 -2.81 -11.39
C ASP A 191 7.56 -2.55 -9.87
N GLY A 192 6.54 -2.84 -9.07
CA GLY A 192 6.51 -2.61 -7.63
C GLY A 192 6.32 -1.15 -7.25
N GLN A 193 6.05 -0.26 -8.23
CA GLN A 193 5.71 1.13 -7.97
C GLN A 193 4.20 1.32 -7.85
N LEU A 194 3.77 2.37 -7.17
CA LEU A 194 2.37 2.73 -7.10
C LEU A 194 1.89 3.30 -8.44
N LEU A 195 0.91 2.64 -9.05
CA LEU A 195 0.26 2.98 -10.30
C LEU A 195 -1.10 3.64 -10.04
N ASP A 196 -1.39 4.73 -10.74
CA ASP A 196 -2.70 5.39 -10.70
C ASP A 196 -3.79 4.51 -11.30
N VAL A 197 -4.79 4.15 -10.50
CA VAL A 197 -5.90 3.28 -10.93
C VAL A 197 -7.03 4.05 -11.63
N ALA A 198 -6.94 5.38 -11.71
CA ALA A 198 -8.04 6.25 -12.11
C ALA A 198 -8.69 5.91 -13.46
N ASN A 199 -7.89 5.44 -14.42
CA ASN A 199 -8.30 5.20 -15.81
C ASN A 199 -8.09 3.76 -16.25
N ASN A 200 -8.24 2.81 -15.32
CA ASN A 200 -7.99 1.39 -15.59
C ASN A 200 -8.89 0.80 -16.69
N VAL A 201 -10.11 1.31 -16.83
CA VAL A 201 -11.05 0.94 -17.90
C VAL A 201 -10.75 1.63 -19.25
N GLY A 202 -9.78 2.53 -19.29
CA GLY A 202 -9.40 3.29 -20.49
C GLY A 202 -10.24 4.54 -20.73
N GLN A 203 -10.04 5.16 -21.90
CA GLN A 203 -10.68 6.40 -22.31
C GLN A 203 -11.04 6.36 -23.79
N HIS A 204 -12.11 7.07 -24.18
CA HIS A 204 -12.59 7.13 -25.56
C HIS A 204 -12.14 8.39 -26.33
N ASN A 205 -11.37 9.29 -25.71
CA ASN A 205 -10.80 10.43 -26.44
C ASN A 205 -9.57 9.98 -27.24
N SER A 206 -9.34 10.62 -28.39
CA SER A 206 -8.23 10.29 -29.30
C SER A 206 -6.83 10.64 -28.76
N GLN A 207 -6.74 11.39 -27.65
CA GLN A 207 -5.47 11.76 -27.03
C GLN A 207 -4.97 10.68 -26.05
N TRP A 208 -5.83 9.75 -25.65
CA TRP A 208 -5.47 8.68 -24.73
C TRP A 208 -4.90 7.48 -25.48
N THR A 209 -3.68 7.09 -25.10
CA THR A 209 -2.94 5.97 -25.72
C THR A 209 -2.67 4.82 -24.77
N ASN A 210 -2.97 4.97 -23.48
CA ASN A 210 -2.69 3.92 -22.50
C ASN A 210 -3.71 2.79 -22.66
N ALA A 211 -3.22 1.56 -22.72
CA ALA A 211 -4.09 0.40 -22.70
C ALA A 211 -4.85 0.33 -21.37
N PRO A 212 -6.10 -0.12 -21.38
CA PRO A 212 -6.78 -0.48 -20.14
C PRO A 212 -6.07 -1.67 -19.49
N PHE A 213 -6.21 -1.79 -18.18
CA PHE A 213 -5.50 -2.79 -17.39
C PHE A 213 -6.33 -3.22 -16.20
N GLU A 214 -6.08 -4.44 -15.74
CA GLU A 214 -6.74 -4.96 -14.55
C GLU A 214 -6.20 -4.27 -13.30
N VAL A 215 -7.11 -3.93 -12.39
CA VAL A 215 -6.75 -3.37 -11.09
C VAL A 215 -7.22 -4.33 -10.00
N ARG A 216 -6.31 -4.70 -9.10
CA ARG A 216 -6.65 -5.50 -7.93
C ARG A 216 -6.79 -4.60 -6.71
N PRO A 217 -8.00 -4.39 -6.18
CA PRO A 217 -8.18 -3.61 -4.97
C PRO A 217 -7.51 -4.29 -3.78
N TRP A 218 -7.01 -3.50 -2.84
CA TRP A 218 -6.40 -4.00 -1.60
C TRP A 218 -7.46 -4.59 -0.64
N ALA A 219 -8.71 -4.17 -0.83
CA ALA A 219 -9.88 -4.75 -0.20
C ALA A 219 -11.15 -4.36 -0.98
N ILE A 220 -12.16 -5.22 -0.96
CA ILE A 220 -13.53 -4.90 -1.37
C ILE A 220 -14.35 -4.65 -0.11
N GLY A 221 -15.21 -3.64 -0.15
CA GLY A 221 -16.03 -3.25 0.98
C GLY A 221 -17.14 -4.27 1.26
N LEU A 222 -17.16 -4.82 2.48
CA LEU A 222 -18.16 -5.78 2.90
C LEU A 222 -19.11 -5.18 3.95
N THR A 223 -20.39 -5.50 3.86
CA THR A 223 -21.39 -5.09 4.86
C THR A 223 -22.30 -6.25 5.23
N THR A 224 -22.70 -6.31 6.49
CA THR A 224 -23.76 -7.22 6.97
C THR A 224 -25.11 -6.52 7.04
N ASN A 225 -25.17 -5.22 6.74
CA ASN A 225 -26.41 -4.43 6.81
C ASN A 225 -27.34 -4.66 5.61
N THR A 226 -26.81 -5.19 4.50
CA THR A 226 -27.52 -5.33 3.22
C THR A 226 -27.14 -6.66 2.55
N PRO A 227 -28.08 -7.45 2.02
CA PRO A 227 -27.77 -8.59 1.16
C PRO A 227 -27.20 -8.15 -0.20
N PRO A 228 -26.36 -8.98 -0.86
CA PRO A 228 -25.88 -8.68 -2.22
C PRO A 228 -27.02 -8.43 -3.21
N GLY A 229 -26.87 -7.41 -4.06
CA GLY A 229 -27.85 -7.01 -5.07
C GLY A 229 -29.02 -6.15 -4.57
N GLU A 230 -29.07 -5.82 -3.26
CA GLU A 230 -30.10 -4.95 -2.68
C GLU A 230 -29.59 -3.52 -2.48
N LEU A 231 -30.52 -2.56 -2.39
CA LEU A 231 -30.18 -1.16 -2.09
C LEU A 231 -29.63 -1.01 -0.68
N VAL A 232 -28.56 -0.23 -0.56
CA VAL A 232 -27.85 -0.02 0.70
C VAL A 232 -28.48 1.13 1.49
N PRO A 233 -28.95 0.92 2.73
CA PRO A 233 -29.53 1.97 3.54
C PRO A 233 -28.45 2.92 4.10
N VAL A 234 -28.87 4.13 4.46
CA VAL A 234 -28.03 5.04 5.24
C VAL A 234 -27.60 4.38 6.55
N ASP A 235 -26.42 4.75 7.05
CA ASP A 235 -25.77 4.16 8.24
C ASP A 235 -25.33 2.69 8.10
N ALA A 236 -25.45 2.08 6.92
CA ALA A 236 -24.78 0.81 6.64
C ALA A 236 -23.26 0.98 6.79
N ALA A 237 -22.64 0.07 7.54
CA ALA A 237 -21.20 0.06 7.77
C ALA A 237 -20.53 -0.87 6.76
N PHE A 238 -19.56 -0.33 6.02
CA PHE A 238 -18.71 -1.07 5.10
C PHE A 238 -17.34 -1.28 5.73
N THR A 239 -16.89 -2.54 5.74
CA THR A 239 -15.61 -2.95 6.27
C THR A 239 -14.69 -3.37 5.14
N PHE A 240 -13.52 -2.76 5.10
CA PHE A 240 -12.42 -3.08 4.20
C PHE A 240 -11.31 -3.71 5.03
N GLN A 241 -11.16 -5.03 4.90
CA GLN A 241 -10.06 -5.77 5.50
C GLN A 241 -8.91 -5.79 4.50
N LEU A 242 -7.80 -5.09 4.78
CA LEU A 242 -6.67 -5.08 3.86
C LEU A 242 -6.06 -6.49 3.78
N ASP A 243 -5.69 -6.89 2.57
CA ASP A 243 -5.02 -8.14 2.30
C ASP A 243 -3.58 -8.12 2.82
N LEU A 244 -3.37 -8.69 4.01
CA LEU A 244 -2.04 -8.83 4.62
C LEU A 244 -1.27 -10.05 4.08
N THR A 245 -1.83 -10.80 3.12
CA THR A 245 -1.08 -11.84 2.41
C THR A 245 -0.23 -11.29 1.28
N ASP A 246 -0.47 -10.04 0.85
CA ASP A 246 0.36 -9.33 -0.13
C ASP A 246 1.50 -8.56 0.55
N PRO A 247 2.77 -8.97 0.36
CA PRO A 247 3.91 -8.32 0.99
C PRO A 247 4.10 -6.85 0.58
N LEU A 248 3.63 -6.44 -0.60
CA LEU A 248 3.72 -5.06 -1.04
C LEU A 248 2.74 -4.17 -0.26
N ILE A 249 1.53 -4.67 0.00
CA ILE A 249 0.53 -3.99 0.84
C ILE A 249 1.03 -3.88 2.28
N VAL A 250 1.55 -4.97 2.85
CA VAL A 250 2.16 -4.94 4.20
C VAL A 250 3.31 -3.94 4.25
N GLY A 251 4.17 -3.93 3.22
CA GLY A 251 5.26 -2.96 3.10
C GLY A 251 4.79 -1.51 3.02
N TYR A 252 3.64 -1.24 2.40
CA TYR A 252 3.02 0.09 2.42
C TYR A 252 2.61 0.52 3.83
N LEU A 253 1.95 -0.38 4.57
CA LEU A 253 1.53 -0.13 5.96
C LEU A 253 2.73 0.08 6.90
N GLN A 254 3.77 -0.73 6.74
CA GLN A 254 5.03 -0.61 7.45
C GLN A 254 5.69 0.75 7.23
N ARG A 255 5.81 1.19 5.98
CA ARG A 255 6.35 2.53 5.65
C ARG A 255 5.46 3.66 6.17
N ALA A 256 4.14 3.47 6.17
CA ALA A 256 3.20 4.43 6.72
C ALA A 256 3.33 4.59 8.24
N LEU A 257 3.49 3.49 8.99
CA LEU A 257 3.78 3.55 10.41
C LEU A 257 5.15 4.17 10.69
N ASP A 258 6.16 3.80 9.89
CA ASP A 258 7.51 4.35 10.03
C ASP A 258 7.59 5.86 9.77
N SER A 259 6.84 6.36 8.79
CA SER A 259 6.74 7.80 8.50
C SER A 259 5.76 8.55 9.42
N GLY A 260 4.95 7.81 10.17
CA GLY A 260 3.92 8.34 11.06
C GLY A 260 2.63 8.78 10.36
N ARG A 261 2.38 8.35 9.11
CA ARG A 261 1.20 8.72 8.31
C ARG A 261 0.71 7.58 7.45
N LEU A 262 -0.54 7.18 7.65
CA LEU A 262 -1.27 6.28 6.75
C LEU A 262 -2.28 7.07 5.91
N ARG A 263 -2.34 6.78 4.62
CA ARG A 263 -3.25 7.40 3.64
C ARG A 263 -3.86 6.30 2.78
N LEU A 264 -5.18 6.28 2.66
CA LEU A 264 -5.93 5.26 1.92
C LEU A 264 -7.03 5.92 1.10
N PHE A 265 -7.35 5.32 -0.04
CA PHE A 265 -8.42 5.78 -0.92
C PHE A 265 -9.52 4.75 -1.05
N ILE A 266 -10.76 5.21 -0.91
CA ILE A 266 -11.94 4.49 -1.35
C ILE A 266 -12.35 5.04 -2.71
N THR A 267 -12.68 4.16 -3.64
CA THR A 267 -13.23 4.51 -4.94
C THR A 267 -14.20 3.43 -5.41
N SER A 268 -15.02 3.75 -6.40
CA SER A 268 -15.85 2.79 -7.10
C SER A 268 -16.01 3.21 -8.55
N LEU A 269 -16.25 2.25 -9.42
CA LEU A 269 -16.63 2.50 -10.81
C LEU A 269 -18.16 2.51 -10.98
N SER A 270 -18.90 2.85 -9.92
CA SER A 270 -20.36 2.98 -9.94
C SER A 270 -20.77 4.13 -10.87
N PRO A 271 -21.63 3.90 -11.88
CA PRO A 271 -21.83 4.84 -12.97
C PRO A 271 -22.64 6.08 -12.56
N SER A 272 -22.07 7.27 -12.71
CA SER A 272 -22.78 8.53 -12.46
C SER A 272 -23.81 8.86 -13.56
N ALA A 273 -24.89 9.56 -13.20
CA ALA A 273 -25.86 10.10 -14.14
C ALA A 273 -25.38 11.45 -14.69
N GLN A 274 -24.39 11.45 -15.57
CA GLN A 274 -24.02 12.63 -16.37
C GLN A 274 -24.59 12.51 -17.79
N ALA A 275 -24.96 13.65 -18.39
CA ALA A 275 -25.54 13.68 -19.73
C ALA A 275 -24.55 13.10 -20.76
N GLY A 276 -24.93 11.97 -21.37
CA GLY A 276 -24.12 11.27 -22.38
C GLY A 276 -23.24 10.12 -21.85
N GLY A 277 -23.18 9.91 -20.53
CA GLY A 277 -22.31 8.91 -19.88
C GLY A 277 -22.98 7.57 -19.49
N GLY A 278 -24.24 7.35 -19.86
CA GLY A 278 -24.92 6.05 -19.72
C GLY A 278 -25.27 5.56 -18.30
N GLY A 279 -24.84 6.25 -17.24
CA GLY A 279 -25.11 5.84 -15.86
C GLY A 279 -26.48 6.20 -15.30
N THR A 280 -26.95 5.42 -14.33
CA THR A 280 -28.23 5.63 -13.61
C THR A 280 -28.09 6.60 -12.43
N GLY A 281 -26.87 6.99 -12.05
CA GLY A 281 -26.60 7.84 -10.89
C GLY A 281 -26.60 7.07 -9.57
N ALA A 282 -26.45 5.75 -9.63
CA ALA A 282 -26.41 4.88 -8.47
C ALA A 282 -24.97 4.68 -8.00
N TYR A 283 -24.54 5.43 -6.97
CA TYR A 283 -23.19 5.36 -6.43
C TYR A 283 -23.16 5.61 -4.92
N PRO A 284 -22.16 5.07 -4.20
CA PRO A 284 -22.06 5.26 -2.76
C PRO A 284 -21.65 6.70 -2.41
N SER A 285 -22.17 7.18 -1.28
CA SER A 285 -21.72 8.40 -0.62
C SER A 285 -21.36 8.09 0.82
N TRP A 286 -20.09 8.32 1.17
CA TRP A 286 -19.51 7.96 2.45
C TRP A 286 -19.60 9.12 3.44
N ALA A 287 -19.83 8.82 4.72
CA ALA A 287 -19.70 9.81 5.78
C ALA A 287 -18.23 10.19 5.97
N THR A 288 -17.97 11.48 6.06
CA THR A 288 -16.66 12.06 6.45
C THR A 288 -16.63 12.32 7.95
N ARG A 289 -15.49 12.78 8.47
CA ARG A 289 -15.34 13.17 9.87
C ARG A 289 -16.22 14.36 10.27
N GLU A 290 -16.65 15.20 9.33
CA GLU A 290 -17.57 16.32 9.55
C GLU A 290 -19.04 15.90 9.59
N ASN A 291 -19.35 14.65 9.24
CA ASN A 291 -20.71 14.16 9.28
C ASN A 291 -21.24 14.15 10.72
N VAL A 292 -22.40 14.79 10.94
CA VAL A 292 -23.00 14.95 12.27
C VAL A 292 -24.05 13.87 12.60
N LEU A 293 -24.40 13.03 11.62
CA LEU A 293 -25.48 12.02 11.75
C LEU A 293 -24.92 10.59 11.74
N SER A 294 -23.94 10.33 10.88
CA SER A 294 -23.36 9.01 10.65
C SER A 294 -21.96 8.91 11.27
N ALA A 295 -21.53 7.70 11.62
CA ALA A 295 -20.21 7.47 12.21
C ALA A 295 -19.08 7.82 11.21
N PRO A 296 -18.00 8.49 11.66
CA PRO A 296 -16.87 8.84 10.82
C PRO A 296 -16.07 7.59 10.40
N PRO A 297 -15.16 7.70 9.41
CA PRO A 297 -14.25 6.62 9.07
C PRO A 297 -13.45 6.14 10.30
N HIS A 298 -13.39 4.83 10.51
CA HIS A 298 -12.74 4.21 11.65
C HIS A 298 -11.65 3.25 11.21
N LEU A 299 -10.40 3.51 11.61
CA LEU A 299 -9.26 2.64 11.37
C LEU A 299 -9.01 1.76 12.58
N GLU A 300 -8.77 0.49 12.35
CA GLU A 300 -8.20 -0.45 13.30
C GLU A 300 -6.92 -1.04 12.73
N LEU A 301 -5.80 -0.74 13.37
CA LEU A 301 -4.47 -1.20 12.96
C LEU A 301 -3.70 -1.66 14.20
N ASP A 302 -3.33 -2.94 14.27
CA ASP A 302 -2.58 -3.49 15.40
C ASP A 302 -1.47 -4.44 14.94
N GLY A 303 -0.48 -4.60 15.80
CA GLY A 303 0.77 -5.25 15.48
C GLY A 303 1.80 -5.10 16.60
N THR A 304 3.07 -5.33 16.24
CA THR A 304 4.21 -5.23 17.14
C THR A 304 5.30 -4.39 16.50
N LEU A 305 5.79 -3.39 17.24
CA LEU A 305 7.03 -2.68 16.89
C LEU A 305 8.20 -3.44 17.50
N VAL A 306 9.06 -4.03 16.68
CA VAL A 306 10.20 -4.84 17.14
C VAL A 306 11.27 -3.96 17.78
N GLY A 307 11.54 -4.20 19.06
CA GLY A 307 12.62 -3.57 19.81
C GLY A 307 13.96 -4.27 19.68
N PRO A 308 15.04 -3.68 20.24
CA PRO A 308 16.38 -4.28 20.21
C PRO A 308 16.65 -5.28 21.34
N ASP A 309 15.66 -5.55 22.21
CA ASP A 309 15.84 -6.45 23.35
C ASP A 309 15.94 -7.90 22.85
N ASP A 310 16.87 -8.66 23.43
CA ASP A 310 17.19 -10.07 23.15
C ASP A 310 17.61 -10.70 24.50
N THR A 311 16.62 -11.24 25.21
CA THR A 311 16.72 -11.64 26.62
C THR A 311 17.50 -12.95 26.80
N ASP A 312 17.40 -13.88 25.86
CA ASP A 312 18.12 -15.15 25.89
C ASP A 312 19.41 -15.15 25.05
N SER A 313 19.73 -14.03 24.39
CA SER A 313 20.99 -13.73 23.71
C SER A 313 21.30 -14.68 22.56
N ASP A 314 20.27 -15.07 21.82
CA ASP A 314 20.36 -16.00 20.70
C ASP A 314 20.48 -15.29 19.34
N GLY A 315 20.28 -13.97 19.30
CA GLY A 315 20.32 -13.13 18.11
C GLY A 315 18.96 -12.81 17.50
N LEU A 316 17.85 -13.28 18.08
CA LEU A 316 16.49 -12.91 17.71
C LEU A 316 15.95 -11.81 18.64
N PRO A 317 15.24 -10.80 18.11
CA PRO A 317 14.59 -9.82 18.96
C PRO A 317 13.39 -10.42 19.71
N ASP A 318 13.32 -10.15 21.02
CA ASP A 318 12.27 -10.58 21.94
C ASP A 318 10.84 -10.37 21.40
N ASP A 319 10.60 -9.20 20.80
CA ASP A 319 9.30 -8.81 20.26
C ASP A 319 8.93 -9.57 18.99
N TRP A 320 9.94 -9.89 18.17
CA TRP A 320 9.77 -10.69 16.95
C TRP A 320 9.47 -12.14 17.32
N GLU A 321 10.21 -12.71 18.27
CA GLU A 321 9.95 -14.06 18.77
C GLU A 321 8.58 -14.19 19.41
N ARG A 322 8.18 -13.23 20.25
CA ARG A 322 6.82 -13.23 20.85
C ARG A 322 5.73 -13.07 19.79
N TYR A 323 5.97 -12.30 18.73
CA TYR A 323 5.01 -12.13 17.66
C TYR A 323 4.72 -13.45 16.93
N TYR A 324 5.76 -14.21 16.59
CA TYR A 324 5.64 -15.46 15.83
C TYR A 324 5.42 -16.70 16.69
N PHE A 325 6.17 -16.85 17.79
CA PHE A 325 6.20 -18.06 18.61
C PHE A 325 5.47 -17.93 19.95
N ASN A 326 5.12 -16.72 20.37
CA ASN A 326 4.51 -16.43 21.68
C ASN A 326 5.37 -16.90 22.87
N ASN A 327 6.68 -17.03 22.69
CA ASN A 327 7.70 -17.34 23.70
C ASN A 327 9.11 -17.00 23.14
N LEU A 328 10.16 -17.21 23.95
CA LEU A 328 11.58 -16.99 23.60
C LEU A 328 12.33 -18.34 23.65
N THR A 329 11.95 -19.32 22.84
CA THR A 329 12.52 -20.67 22.92
C THR A 329 13.05 -21.16 21.57
N PRO A 330 12.36 -20.93 20.44
CA PRO A 330 12.94 -21.19 19.13
C PRO A 330 14.15 -20.31 18.89
N GLY A 331 15.31 -20.92 18.68
CA GLY A 331 16.56 -20.22 18.53
C GLY A 331 16.79 -19.69 17.11
N ALA A 332 17.71 -18.74 16.93
CA ALA A 332 18.09 -18.21 15.61
C ALA A 332 18.54 -19.29 14.60
N ALA A 333 19.09 -20.41 15.08
CA ALA A 333 19.58 -21.51 14.23
C ALA A 333 18.53 -22.61 13.98
N ASP A 334 17.36 -22.53 14.62
CA ASP A 334 16.27 -23.48 14.42
C ASP A 334 15.52 -23.17 13.11
N ASP A 335 14.93 -24.20 12.52
CA ASP A 335 14.03 -24.13 11.35
C ASP A 335 12.64 -24.56 11.83
N SER A 336 11.86 -23.59 12.30
CA SER A 336 10.66 -23.85 13.10
C SER A 336 9.49 -24.41 12.27
N ASP A 337 9.41 -24.03 10.99
CA ASP A 337 8.37 -24.45 10.06
C ASP A 337 8.83 -25.50 9.02
N GLN A 338 10.10 -25.91 9.10
CA GLN A 338 10.73 -26.96 8.31
C GLN A 338 10.80 -26.65 6.81
N ASP A 339 10.94 -25.38 6.46
CA ASP A 339 11.06 -24.96 5.07
C ASP A 339 12.50 -25.04 4.55
N GLY A 340 13.51 -25.11 5.44
CA GLY A 340 14.94 -25.13 5.15
C GLY A 340 15.69 -23.81 5.35
N GLN A 341 15.03 -22.74 5.80
CA GLN A 341 15.64 -21.52 6.31
C GLN A 341 15.67 -21.54 7.85
N SER A 342 16.69 -20.93 8.45
CA SER A 342 16.73 -20.75 9.89
C SER A 342 15.92 -19.51 10.31
N ASN A 343 15.38 -19.48 11.53
CA ASN A 343 14.67 -18.33 12.09
C ASN A 343 15.49 -17.02 11.95
N GLY A 344 16.81 -17.09 12.09
CA GLY A 344 17.71 -15.95 11.91
C GLY A 344 17.84 -15.49 10.45
N ASP A 345 17.86 -16.42 9.49
CA ASP A 345 17.81 -16.08 8.06
C ASP A 345 16.46 -15.47 7.68
N GLU A 346 15.38 -15.97 8.27
CA GLU A 346 14.02 -15.47 8.05
C GLU A 346 13.79 -14.08 8.62
N LEU A 347 14.30 -13.81 9.83
CA LEU A 347 14.34 -12.46 10.40
C LEU A 347 15.05 -11.48 9.44
N ALA A 348 16.21 -11.89 8.89
CA ALA A 348 16.94 -11.08 7.93
C ALA A 348 16.19 -10.91 6.60
N ALA A 349 15.56 -11.98 6.10
CA ALA A 349 14.77 -11.97 4.88
C ALA A 349 13.41 -11.26 5.04
N GLY A 350 12.93 -11.07 6.27
CA GLY A 350 11.59 -10.54 6.56
C GLY A 350 10.46 -11.54 6.30
N THR A 351 10.74 -12.84 6.31
CA THR A 351 9.74 -13.90 6.14
C THR A 351 9.07 -14.27 7.47
N ASP A 352 8.09 -15.18 7.40
CA ASP A 352 7.30 -15.63 8.56
C ASP A 352 7.78 -17.02 8.96
N PRO A 353 8.47 -17.18 10.11
CA PRO A 353 9.12 -18.42 10.51
C PRO A 353 8.16 -19.50 11.02
N THR A 354 6.86 -19.27 10.86
CA THR A 354 5.80 -20.22 11.19
C THR A 354 5.06 -20.73 9.96
N LEU A 355 5.42 -20.24 8.77
CA LEU A 355 4.72 -20.50 7.52
C LEU A 355 5.69 -20.89 6.42
N SER A 356 5.78 -22.19 6.12
CA SER A 356 6.74 -22.73 5.14
C SER A 356 6.57 -22.25 3.69
N SER A 357 5.51 -21.48 3.40
CA SER A 357 5.29 -20.79 2.13
C SER A 357 5.92 -19.39 2.07
N SER A 358 6.24 -18.82 3.24
CA SER A 358 6.91 -17.54 3.42
C SER A 358 8.41 -17.76 3.41
N VAL A 359 8.99 -17.92 2.21
CA VAL A 359 10.38 -18.34 2.06
C VAL A 359 11.09 -17.54 0.99
N LEU A 360 12.31 -17.06 1.27
CA LEU A 360 13.15 -16.43 0.26
C LEU A 360 13.90 -17.49 -0.53
N ARG A 361 13.29 -17.95 -1.63
CA ARG A 361 13.84 -19.03 -2.46
C ARG A 361 13.51 -18.81 -3.92
N ILE A 362 14.47 -19.10 -4.79
CA ILE A 362 14.21 -19.27 -6.22
C ILE A 362 13.47 -20.60 -6.40
N HIS A 363 12.19 -20.54 -6.76
CA HIS A 363 11.36 -21.73 -7.01
C HIS A 363 11.18 -22.04 -8.49
N ASP A 364 11.45 -21.10 -9.39
CA ASP A 364 11.46 -21.32 -10.83
C ASP A 364 12.65 -20.61 -11.49
N ALA A 365 13.29 -21.29 -12.43
CA ALA A 365 14.43 -20.78 -13.19
C ALA A 365 14.42 -21.36 -14.61
N GLN A 366 14.26 -20.49 -15.60
CA GLN A 366 14.09 -20.89 -17.00
C GLN A 366 15.03 -20.09 -17.90
N TYR A 367 15.44 -20.68 -19.02
CA TYR A 367 16.16 -19.97 -20.09
C TYR A 367 15.24 -19.77 -21.29
N ASP A 368 15.25 -18.59 -21.87
CA ASP A 368 14.62 -18.34 -23.17
C ASP A 368 15.50 -18.83 -24.35
N ALA A 369 14.99 -18.66 -25.58
CA ALA A 369 15.70 -19.08 -26.80
C ALA A 369 17.00 -18.29 -27.06
N ASP A 370 17.11 -17.08 -26.53
CA ASP A 370 18.27 -16.21 -26.64
C ASP A 370 19.29 -16.45 -25.50
N GLY A 371 18.91 -17.27 -24.52
CA GLY A 371 19.72 -17.66 -23.38
C GLY A 371 19.59 -16.73 -22.17
N ASN A 372 18.62 -15.81 -22.13
CA ASN A 372 18.36 -15.01 -20.94
C ASN A 372 17.68 -15.88 -19.87
N VAL A 373 18.07 -15.69 -18.61
CA VAL A 373 17.41 -16.37 -17.49
C VAL A 373 16.17 -15.59 -17.04
N THR A 374 15.09 -16.30 -16.75
CA THR A 374 13.97 -15.82 -15.94
C THR A 374 13.99 -16.56 -14.61
N LEU A 375 13.99 -15.82 -13.50
CA LEU A 375 13.96 -16.35 -12.14
C LEU A 375 12.68 -15.91 -11.45
N ARG A 376 12.02 -16.83 -10.72
CA ARG A 376 10.91 -16.48 -9.82
C ARG A 376 11.23 -16.88 -8.39
N PHE A 377 10.88 -15.99 -7.47
CA PHE A 377 11.17 -16.15 -6.05
C PHE A 377 10.11 -15.49 -5.16
N GLY A 378 9.97 -15.98 -3.94
CA GLY A 378 9.10 -15.37 -2.93
C GLY A 378 9.62 -14.00 -2.46
N ILE A 379 8.72 -13.05 -2.20
CA ILE A 379 9.05 -11.74 -1.66
C ILE A 379 8.45 -11.54 -0.26
N ALA A 380 9.01 -10.58 0.47
CA ALA A 380 8.69 -10.22 1.84
C ALA A 380 8.48 -8.70 1.98
N PRO A 381 7.72 -8.26 2.99
CA PRO A 381 7.40 -6.85 3.18
C PRO A 381 8.64 -6.00 3.42
N SER A 382 8.66 -4.78 2.87
CA SER A 382 9.72 -3.79 3.08
C SER A 382 11.15 -4.29 2.79
N ARG A 383 11.30 -5.24 1.86
CA ARG A 383 12.60 -5.67 1.33
C ARG A 383 12.82 -5.19 -0.10
N ALA A 384 14.06 -4.85 -0.40
CA ALA A 384 14.52 -4.72 -1.78
C ALA A 384 15.27 -6.00 -2.19
N TYR A 385 15.33 -6.28 -3.49
CA TYR A 385 15.96 -7.50 -4.00
C TYR A 385 17.06 -7.18 -5.00
N ARG A 386 18.25 -7.74 -4.75
CA ARG A 386 19.36 -7.77 -5.70
C ARG A 386 19.60 -9.19 -6.18
N ILE A 387 19.65 -9.34 -7.49
CA ILE A 387 20.02 -10.60 -8.13
C ILE A 387 21.51 -10.54 -8.45
N GLU A 388 22.23 -11.58 -8.07
CA GLU A 388 23.64 -11.73 -8.37
C GLU A 388 23.89 -12.99 -9.16
N ARG A 389 24.92 -12.93 -10.02
CA ARG A 389 25.36 -13.99 -10.90
C ARG A 389 26.81 -14.35 -10.61
N SER A 390 27.12 -15.65 -10.69
CA SER A 390 28.47 -16.19 -10.61
C SER A 390 28.69 -17.25 -11.68
N ILE A 391 29.94 -17.46 -12.08
CA ILE A 391 30.35 -18.57 -12.95
C ILE A 391 31.12 -19.67 -12.19
N ASP A 392 31.47 -19.42 -10.92
CA ASP A 392 32.35 -20.29 -10.14
C ASP A 392 31.92 -20.48 -8.67
N LEU A 393 30.77 -19.91 -8.27
CA LEU A 393 30.22 -19.85 -6.91
C LEU A 393 31.08 -19.07 -5.90
N LYS A 394 32.14 -18.39 -6.35
CA LYS A 394 33.07 -17.64 -5.48
C LYS A 394 32.95 -16.15 -5.73
N GLU A 395 33.08 -15.73 -6.97
CA GLU A 395 32.94 -14.34 -7.37
C GLU A 395 31.50 -14.07 -7.83
N TRP A 396 30.84 -13.13 -7.16
CA TRP A 396 29.45 -12.74 -7.42
C TRP A 396 29.42 -11.31 -7.95
N HIS A 397 28.63 -11.09 -9.00
CA HIS A 397 28.43 -9.78 -9.61
C HIS A 397 26.93 -9.48 -9.74
N PRO A 398 26.49 -8.21 -9.68
CA PRO A 398 25.10 -7.86 -9.96
C PRO A 398 24.67 -8.36 -11.34
N ALA A 399 23.57 -9.12 -11.38
CA ALA A 399 22.94 -9.50 -12.63
C ALA A 399 22.27 -8.27 -13.26
N GLN A 400 22.26 -8.21 -14.59
CA GLN A 400 21.63 -7.11 -15.34
C GLN A 400 20.29 -7.62 -15.88
N GLY A 401 19.21 -6.93 -15.56
CA GLY A 401 17.88 -7.36 -15.95
C GLY A 401 16.79 -6.46 -15.38
N ILE A 402 15.56 -6.90 -15.57
CA ILE A 402 14.36 -6.22 -15.06
C ILE A 402 13.78 -7.08 -13.96
N LEU A 403 13.55 -6.48 -12.79
CA LEU A 403 12.78 -7.06 -11.71
C LEU A 403 11.32 -6.58 -11.82
N SER A 404 10.39 -7.51 -11.71
CA SER A 404 8.96 -7.27 -11.71
C SER A 404 8.25 -8.09 -10.61
N TYR A 405 6.97 -7.80 -10.38
CA TYR A 405 6.11 -8.44 -9.38
C TYR A 405 4.80 -8.86 -10.05
N PRO A 406 4.81 -9.98 -10.79
CA PRO A 406 3.68 -10.37 -11.64
C PRO A 406 2.48 -10.93 -10.85
N ALA A 407 2.68 -11.34 -9.60
CA ALA A 407 1.65 -11.90 -8.74
C ALA A 407 1.90 -11.57 -7.26
N VAL A 408 0.87 -11.80 -6.44
CA VAL A 408 0.94 -11.61 -4.99
C VAL A 408 2.07 -12.46 -4.42
N GLY A 409 3.01 -11.83 -3.70
CA GLY A 409 4.13 -12.52 -3.07
C GLY A 409 5.20 -13.06 -4.02
N GLU A 410 5.13 -12.79 -5.33
CA GLU A 410 6.10 -13.29 -6.31
C GLU A 410 6.91 -12.15 -6.95
N GLY A 411 8.23 -12.28 -6.90
CA GLY A 411 9.17 -11.50 -7.68
C GLY A 411 9.64 -12.29 -8.91
N GLU A 412 9.75 -11.62 -10.06
CA GLU A 412 10.29 -12.18 -11.30
C GLU A 412 11.45 -11.33 -11.81
N PHE A 413 12.61 -11.95 -12.03
CA PHE A 413 13.76 -11.32 -12.64
C PHE A 413 13.99 -11.88 -14.03
N VAL A 414 13.99 -11.01 -15.04
CA VAL A 414 14.34 -11.35 -16.43
C VAL A 414 15.69 -10.73 -16.77
N GLU A 415 16.70 -11.58 -16.99
CA GLU A 415 18.04 -11.15 -17.41
C GLU A 415 17.96 -10.44 -18.76
N GLN A 416 18.73 -9.36 -18.91
CA GLN A 416 18.89 -8.65 -20.17
C GLN A 416 20.36 -8.56 -20.52
N ARG A 417 20.79 -9.38 -21.48
CA ARG A 417 22.18 -9.35 -21.96
C ARG A 417 22.37 -8.26 -22.99
N ILE A 418 22.84 -7.10 -22.53
CA ILE A 418 23.21 -6.01 -23.43
C ILE A 418 24.49 -6.38 -24.19
N ASN A 419 24.47 -6.27 -25.52
CA ASN A 419 25.62 -6.50 -26.42
C ASN A 419 26.17 -7.94 -26.47
N VAL A 420 25.39 -8.96 -26.08
CA VAL A 420 25.79 -10.37 -26.20
C VAL A 420 24.92 -11.04 -27.27
N PRO A 421 25.49 -11.64 -28.33
CA PRO A 421 24.72 -12.40 -29.30
C PRO A 421 23.97 -13.57 -28.65
N PRO A 422 22.75 -13.90 -29.12
CA PRO A 422 22.03 -15.10 -28.70
C PRO A 422 22.94 -16.33 -28.80
N SER A 423 23.20 -16.96 -27.67
CA SER A 423 24.05 -18.15 -27.58
C SER A 423 23.65 -18.95 -26.36
N THR A 424 23.81 -20.27 -26.43
CA THR A 424 23.61 -21.15 -25.27
C THR A 424 24.50 -20.63 -24.13
N PRO A 425 23.92 -20.19 -23.01
CA PRO A 425 24.70 -19.58 -21.94
C PRO A 425 25.72 -20.58 -21.39
N PRO A 426 26.94 -20.15 -21.05
CA PRO A 426 27.76 -20.96 -20.16
C PRO A 426 27.03 -21.16 -18.84
N GLN A 427 27.25 -22.30 -18.18
CA GLN A 427 26.70 -22.57 -16.87
C GLN A 427 26.97 -21.40 -15.92
N ALA A 428 25.91 -20.89 -15.30
CA ALA A 428 25.97 -19.79 -14.36
C ALA A 428 25.12 -20.14 -13.14
N PHE A 429 25.48 -19.54 -12.02
CA PHE A 429 24.77 -19.63 -10.76
C PHE A 429 24.14 -18.27 -10.46
N TYR A 430 22.94 -18.31 -9.89
CA TYR A 430 22.22 -17.11 -9.49
C TYR A 430 21.87 -17.20 -8.01
N ARG A 431 21.84 -16.05 -7.34
CA ARG A 431 21.26 -15.91 -6.01
C ARG A 431 20.47 -14.63 -5.91
N VAL A 432 19.45 -14.65 -5.07
CA VAL A 432 18.66 -13.48 -4.69
C VAL A 432 19.12 -13.06 -3.31
N GLN A 433 19.30 -11.76 -3.10
CA GLN A 433 19.58 -11.17 -1.80
C GLN A 433 18.48 -10.18 -1.46
N ALA A 434 17.90 -10.33 -0.27
CA ALA A 434 17.04 -9.32 0.32
C ALA A 434 17.90 -8.25 1.02
N GLU A 435 17.47 -6.99 0.91
CA GLU A 435 18.10 -5.81 1.50
C GLU A 435 17.12 -4.99 2.32
#